data_AF-A0AA96JKX7-F1
#
_entry.id   AF-A0AA96JKX7-F1
#
_cell.length_a   1.000
_cell.length_b   1.000
_cell.length_c   1.000
_cell.angle_alpha   90.00
_cell.angle_beta   90.00
_cell.angle_gamma   90.00
#
_symmetry.space_group_name_H-M   'P 1'
#
loop_
_entity.id
_entity.type
_entity.pdbx_description
1 polymer ?
#
loop_
_entity_poly.entity_id
_entity_poly.type
_entity_poly.pdbx_seq_one_letter_code
_entity_poly.pdbx_strand_id
1 'polypeptide(L)'
;MSVDTLTAPDRASVAAMDESLHGMMARLRAILAEPALTQDLLVEIVSIYNNVAYVFLYLEANERHVNYDRLLPWRDRFHHAPEIDERLITLLEQLRCADLEAEDSRRRLLEQLRHKTQAPDPDGEERMAQLLGEAKGILHTIQQDQLALLKRLGVNVANASPAAVFYRLTSGTTDTARRAKLVRAWRKMRDRHQNALVAAVDGMIAEQRRQSLAAGYETTLDHTLRKCGVPQATVAGFLDRYLEQALRGYDALAARVQQVTGATEAPMDHFGAFMRTVSGTAPLPQFPLSACLDFVFAVARTAFGLDVRPVSGTHDHVLTCVVRSGDEEIGHIHFDLWDTDHKTLKANTTTGIRNRTDWSGLVQRPVAYVSCRFRRGPDGVRHITFQNVHSLFHEFGHAVNHLLIRKRIPNQSGLEYLPLERLENLSMWFERWVFHPEFGRHLSLSAQDRAGLAQCQRIKKLEYQGTYVDRAVTAALDFEIHRRPQGGVLEAFHRLDERFGISRHCSVGDFLTYFTWPMLRANPGAYFTYLWGAAQSAEMFAPYQRLPLEEVPAHPELPSSFTACFDYDTPSQEPDCTAAFAFYDDDSDQEVGVA
;
A
#
# COMPACT_ATOMS: atom_id res chain seq x y z
N MET A 1 -23.78 -1.46 23.48
CA MET A 1 -23.84 -2.89 23.82
C MET A 1 -22.83 -3.18 24.91
N SER A 2 -23.25 -3.83 26.00
CA SER A 2 -22.40 -4.17 27.15
C SER A 2 -21.32 -5.17 26.71
N VAL A 3 -20.06 -4.81 26.93
CA VAL A 3 -18.89 -5.62 26.63
C VAL A 3 -18.46 -6.25 27.95
N ASP A 4 -18.90 -7.46 28.23
CA ASP A 4 -18.43 -8.20 29.40
C ASP A 4 -18.02 -9.62 29.06
N THR A 5 -16.90 -10.01 29.67
CA THR A 5 -16.22 -11.31 29.76
C THR A 5 -15.37 -11.77 28.57
N LEU A 6 -14.08 -11.40 28.66
CA LEU A 6 -12.91 -11.93 27.94
C LEU A 6 -12.78 -13.46 28.11
N THR A 7 -12.60 -14.21 27.02
CA THR A 7 -12.14 -15.61 27.04
C THR A 7 -10.73 -15.75 26.45
N ALA A 8 -9.96 -16.70 27.00
CA ALA A 8 -8.56 -16.96 26.62
C ALA A 8 -8.42 -17.51 25.18
N PRO A 9 -7.23 -17.44 24.55
CA PRO A 9 -7.03 -17.89 23.18
C PRO A 9 -7.32 -19.39 23.02
N ASP A 10 -8.08 -19.72 21.99
CA ASP A 10 -8.58 -21.07 21.78
C ASP A 10 -7.47 -22.02 21.28
N ARG A 11 -6.99 -22.90 22.18
CA ARG A 11 -6.07 -24.01 21.85
C ARG A 11 -6.67 -24.99 20.83
N ALA A 12 -8.00 -25.02 20.65
CA ALA A 12 -8.63 -25.85 19.64
C ALA A 12 -8.32 -25.38 18.21
N SER A 13 -8.05 -24.07 17.99
CA SER A 13 -7.75 -23.51 16.67
C SER A 13 -6.44 -24.04 16.07
N VAL A 14 -5.35 -24.11 16.85
CA VAL A 14 -4.04 -24.60 16.36
C VAL A 14 -4.08 -26.11 16.11
N ALA A 15 -4.88 -26.87 16.87
CA ALA A 15 -5.02 -28.31 16.65
C ALA A 15 -5.82 -28.59 15.37
N ALA A 16 -6.92 -27.87 15.16
CA ALA A 16 -7.69 -27.94 13.93
C ALA A 16 -6.86 -27.50 12.71
N MET A 17 -6.01 -26.47 12.83
CA MET A 17 -5.10 -26.06 11.76
C MET A 17 -4.03 -27.12 11.46
N ASP A 18 -3.49 -27.79 12.49
CA ASP A 18 -2.54 -28.90 12.32
C ASP A 18 -3.18 -30.09 11.58
N GLU A 19 -4.39 -30.50 12.00
CA GLU A 19 -5.15 -31.55 11.32
C GLU A 19 -5.48 -31.17 9.86
N SER A 20 -5.85 -29.91 9.63
CA SER A 20 -6.09 -29.38 8.28
C SER A 20 -4.84 -29.43 7.40
N LEU A 21 -3.70 -28.95 7.90
CA LEU A 21 -2.41 -29.02 7.20
C LEU A 21 -2.00 -30.46 6.89
N HIS A 22 -2.23 -31.38 7.84
CA HIS A 22 -2.00 -32.80 7.64
C HIS A 22 -2.89 -33.37 6.52
N GLY A 23 -4.20 -33.10 6.56
CA GLY A 23 -5.15 -33.54 5.54
C GLY A 23 -4.81 -33.01 4.15
N MET A 24 -4.43 -31.73 4.05
CA MET A 24 -3.98 -31.10 2.80
C MET A 24 -2.72 -31.77 2.25
N MET A 25 -1.73 -32.08 3.08
CA MET A 25 -0.51 -32.77 2.63
C MET A 25 -0.82 -34.21 2.20
N ALA A 26 -1.68 -34.93 2.93
CA ALA A 26 -2.10 -36.27 2.55
C ALA A 26 -2.81 -36.27 1.19
N ARG A 27 -3.70 -35.30 0.95
CA ARG A 27 -4.37 -35.13 -0.34
C ARG A 27 -3.38 -34.77 -1.45
N LEU A 28 -2.48 -33.82 -1.22
CA LEU A 28 -1.44 -33.46 -2.19
C LEU A 28 -0.62 -34.69 -2.61
N ARG A 29 -0.15 -35.50 -1.64
CA ARG A 29 0.59 -36.73 -1.93
C ARG A 29 -0.22 -37.75 -2.72
N ALA A 30 -1.52 -37.90 -2.44
CA ALA A 30 -2.39 -38.76 -3.23
C ALA A 30 -2.49 -38.28 -4.70
N ILE A 31 -2.61 -36.97 -4.93
CA ILE A 31 -2.62 -36.39 -6.28
C ILE A 31 -1.26 -36.63 -6.98
N LEU A 32 -0.14 -36.44 -6.27
CA LEU A 32 1.20 -36.65 -6.83
C LEU A 32 1.48 -38.11 -7.20
N ALA A 33 0.77 -39.07 -6.59
CA ALA A 33 0.86 -40.48 -6.91
C ALA A 33 0.11 -40.87 -8.20
N GLU A 34 -0.79 -40.01 -8.70
CA GLU A 34 -1.48 -40.23 -9.97
C GLU A 34 -0.47 -40.24 -11.14
N PRO A 35 -0.72 -41.06 -12.18
CA PRO A 35 0.18 -41.14 -13.34
C PRO A 35 0.14 -39.86 -14.20
N ALA A 36 -0.97 -39.12 -14.18
CA ALA A 36 -1.17 -37.88 -14.92
C ALA A 36 -2.14 -36.95 -14.19
N LEU A 37 -1.98 -35.64 -14.38
CA LEU A 37 -2.92 -34.63 -13.86
C LEU A 37 -4.07 -34.39 -14.85
N THR A 38 -5.21 -33.99 -14.29
CA THR A 38 -6.28 -33.30 -15.01
C THR A 38 -6.26 -31.81 -14.66
N GLN A 39 -6.99 -30.99 -15.41
CA GLN A 39 -7.16 -29.58 -15.06
C GLN A 39 -7.87 -29.38 -13.70
N ASP A 40 -8.77 -30.28 -13.31
CA ASP A 40 -9.42 -30.23 -12.00
C ASP A 40 -8.42 -30.51 -10.87
N LEU A 41 -7.54 -31.50 -11.05
CA LEU A 41 -6.47 -31.80 -10.10
C LEU A 41 -5.44 -30.67 -10.02
N LEU A 42 -5.15 -29.98 -11.13
CA LEU A 42 -4.34 -28.77 -11.11
C LEU A 42 -4.97 -27.71 -10.21
N VAL A 43 -6.26 -27.39 -10.40
CA VAL A 43 -6.93 -26.38 -9.59
C VAL A 43 -6.97 -26.79 -8.12
N GLU A 44 -7.21 -28.08 -7.83
CA GLU A 44 -7.15 -28.60 -6.46
C GLU A 44 -5.77 -28.41 -5.82
N ILE A 45 -4.67 -28.66 -6.55
CA ILE A 45 -3.30 -28.40 -6.07
C ILE A 45 -3.14 -26.92 -5.71
N VAL A 46 -3.53 -26.01 -6.61
CA VAL A 46 -3.39 -24.57 -6.36
C VAL A 46 -4.26 -24.13 -5.18
N SER A 47 -5.47 -24.68 -5.04
CA SER A 47 -6.35 -24.42 -3.89
C SER A 47 -5.76 -24.96 -2.59
N ILE A 48 -5.07 -26.10 -2.59
CA ILE A 48 -4.32 -26.60 -1.42
C ILE A 48 -3.26 -25.56 -1.01
N TYR A 49 -2.43 -25.10 -1.93
CA TYR A 49 -1.41 -24.09 -1.63
C TYR A 49 -2.00 -22.76 -1.17
N ASN A 50 -3.13 -22.33 -1.74
CA ASN A 50 -3.88 -21.16 -1.30
C ASN A 50 -4.37 -21.30 0.14
N ASN A 51 -4.86 -22.47 0.54
CA ASN A 51 -5.29 -22.74 1.91
C ASN A 51 -4.12 -22.85 2.90
N VAL A 52 -2.99 -23.40 2.48
CA VAL A 52 -1.76 -23.42 3.30
C VAL A 52 -1.26 -22.00 3.53
N ALA A 53 -1.21 -21.18 2.48
CA ALA A 53 -0.88 -19.76 2.59
C ALA A 53 -1.84 -19.04 3.53
N TYR A 54 -3.15 -19.28 3.42
CA TYR A 54 -4.14 -18.74 4.34
C TYR A 54 -3.86 -19.07 5.81
N VAL A 55 -3.53 -20.32 6.12
CA VAL A 55 -3.21 -20.73 7.49
C VAL A 55 -2.05 -19.91 8.03
N PHE A 56 -0.93 -19.83 7.29
CA PHE A 56 0.25 -19.11 7.77
C PHE A 56 0.06 -17.59 7.80
N LEU A 57 -0.57 -16.99 6.77
CA LEU A 57 -0.86 -15.55 6.76
C LEU A 57 -1.82 -15.16 7.89
N TYR A 58 -2.84 -15.99 8.16
CA TYR A 58 -3.74 -15.76 9.29
C TYR A 58 -3.00 -15.87 10.63
N LEU A 59 -2.14 -16.88 10.78
CA LEU A 59 -1.37 -17.09 12.00
C LEU A 59 -0.34 -15.98 12.24
N GLU A 60 0.38 -15.56 11.21
CA GLU A 60 1.30 -14.41 11.26
C GLU A 60 0.54 -13.13 11.63
N ALA A 61 -0.64 -12.91 11.05
CA ALA A 61 -1.49 -11.79 11.40
C ALA A 61 -2.05 -11.85 12.84
N ASN A 62 -2.10 -13.03 13.45
CA ASN A 62 -2.62 -13.27 14.79
C ASN A 62 -1.57 -13.78 15.79
N GLU A 63 -0.28 -13.64 15.48
CA GLU A 63 0.84 -14.26 16.22
C GLU A 63 0.89 -13.89 17.70
N ARG A 64 0.33 -12.71 18.04
CA ARG A 64 0.18 -12.26 19.43
C ARG A 64 -0.73 -13.18 20.25
N HIS A 65 -1.75 -13.73 19.62
CA HIS A 65 -2.80 -14.49 20.28
C HIS A 65 -2.60 -15.99 20.12
N VAL A 66 -1.80 -16.40 19.14
CA VAL A 66 -1.62 -17.80 18.76
C VAL A 66 -0.13 -18.11 18.68
N ASN A 67 0.38 -18.97 19.57
CA ASN A 67 1.69 -19.59 19.34
C ASN A 67 1.52 -20.71 18.31
N TYR A 68 2.09 -20.50 17.12
CA TYR A 68 2.05 -21.45 16.01
C TYR A 68 3.43 -22.03 15.66
N ASP A 69 4.43 -21.91 16.52
CA ASP A 69 5.80 -22.40 16.27
C ASP A 69 5.79 -23.88 15.87
N ARG A 70 4.91 -24.67 16.51
CA ARG A 70 4.74 -26.09 16.20
C ARG A 70 4.25 -26.38 14.78
N LEU A 71 3.63 -25.40 14.12
CA LEU A 71 3.13 -25.51 12.75
C LEU A 71 4.17 -25.08 11.71
N LEU A 72 5.22 -24.33 12.09
CA LEU A 72 6.28 -23.89 11.18
C LEU A 72 6.90 -25.03 10.35
N PRO A 73 7.13 -26.25 10.88
CA PRO A 73 7.63 -27.36 10.07
C PRO A 73 6.71 -27.75 8.90
N TRP A 74 5.40 -27.46 8.97
CA TRP A 74 4.51 -27.65 7.82
C TRP A 74 4.82 -26.69 6.68
N ARG A 75 5.20 -25.45 6.98
CA ARG A 75 5.60 -24.47 5.97
C ARG A 75 6.73 -25.03 5.11
N ASP A 76 7.74 -25.60 5.76
CA ASP A 76 8.88 -26.21 5.08
C ASP A 76 8.46 -27.44 4.26
N ARG A 77 7.57 -28.28 4.78
CA ARG A 77 7.08 -29.46 4.04
C ARG A 77 6.29 -29.10 2.78
N PHE A 78 5.59 -27.96 2.75
CA PHE A 78 4.87 -27.51 1.56
C PHE A 78 5.74 -26.68 0.61
N HIS A 79 6.60 -25.81 1.16
CA HIS A 79 7.33 -24.79 0.40
C HIS A 79 8.83 -25.06 0.24
N HIS A 80 9.41 -26.05 0.92
CA HIS A 80 10.84 -26.38 0.87
C HIS A 80 11.07 -27.91 0.74
N ALA A 81 10.27 -28.58 -0.08
CA ALA A 81 10.36 -30.02 -0.37
C ALA A 81 10.69 -30.25 -1.86
N PRO A 82 11.99 -30.38 -2.24
CA PRO A 82 12.41 -30.52 -3.63
C PRO A 82 11.76 -31.70 -4.36
N GLU A 83 11.52 -32.80 -3.65
CA GLU A 83 10.88 -34.00 -4.21
C GLU A 83 9.42 -33.75 -4.64
N ILE A 84 8.72 -32.86 -3.93
CA ILE A 84 7.36 -32.43 -4.29
C ILE A 84 7.44 -31.51 -5.52
N ASP A 85 8.37 -30.55 -5.52
CA ASP A 85 8.55 -29.60 -6.60
C ASP A 85 8.89 -30.31 -7.93
N GLU A 86 9.86 -31.22 -7.93
CA GLU A 86 10.27 -32.01 -9.11
C GLU A 86 9.13 -32.85 -9.68
N ARG A 87 8.34 -33.48 -8.78
CA ARG A 87 7.18 -34.27 -9.18
C ARG A 87 6.08 -33.40 -9.79
N LEU A 88 5.79 -32.25 -9.19
CA LEU A 88 4.84 -31.28 -9.73
C LEU A 88 5.27 -30.79 -11.11
N ILE A 89 6.54 -30.40 -11.28
CA ILE A 89 7.08 -29.96 -12.57
C ILE A 89 6.83 -31.03 -13.64
N THR A 90 7.21 -32.27 -13.37
CA THR A 90 7.05 -33.40 -14.31
C THR A 90 5.58 -33.57 -14.74
N LEU A 91 4.65 -33.54 -13.78
CA LEU A 91 3.23 -33.71 -14.04
C LEU A 91 2.63 -32.52 -14.80
N LEU A 92 3.02 -31.29 -14.46
CA LEU A 92 2.55 -30.05 -15.09
C LEU A 92 3.06 -29.90 -16.54
N GLU A 93 4.23 -30.42 -16.86
CA GLU A 93 4.78 -30.44 -18.22
C GLU A 93 4.00 -31.36 -19.17
N GLN A 94 3.42 -32.43 -18.62
CA GLN A 94 2.61 -33.40 -19.35
C GLN A 94 1.16 -32.96 -19.48
N LEU A 95 0.66 -32.19 -18.50
CA LEU A 95 -0.70 -31.67 -18.49
C LEU A 95 -0.96 -30.71 -19.67
N ARG A 96 -2.13 -30.87 -20.30
CA ARG A 96 -2.69 -29.91 -21.26
C ARG A 96 -4.09 -29.55 -20.78
N CYS A 97 -4.33 -28.26 -20.57
CA CYS A 97 -5.63 -27.77 -20.13
C CYS A 97 -6.45 -27.32 -21.35
N ALA A 98 -7.73 -27.70 -21.41
CA ALA A 98 -8.64 -27.24 -22.45
C ALA A 98 -9.18 -25.83 -22.14
N ASP A 99 -9.35 -25.53 -20.86
CA ASP A 99 -9.71 -24.22 -20.37
C ASP A 99 -8.48 -23.29 -20.33
N LEU A 100 -8.65 -22.07 -20.83
CA LEU A 100 -7.56 -21.09 -20.98
C LEU A 100 -7.05 -20.58 -19.64
N GLU A 101 -7.92 -20.42 -18.65
CA GLU A 101 -7.55 -19.95 -17.31
C GLU A 101 -6.74 -21.03 -16.59
N ALA A 102 -7.17 -22.30 -16.69
CA ALA A 102 -6.40 -23.44 -16.18
C ALA A 102 -5.06 -23.61 -16.91
N GLU A 103 -4.98 -23.36 -18.21
CA GLU A 103 -3.71 -23.39 -18.95
C GLU A 103 -2.76 -22.27 -18.50
N ASP A 104 -3.25 -21.05 -18.26
CA ASP A 104 -2.44 -19.97 -17.73
C ASP A 104 -2.00 -20.26 -16.28
N SER A 105 -2.88 -20.83 -15.47
CA SER A 105 -2.57 -21.23 -14.08
C SER A 105 -1.46 -22.28 -14.05
N ARG A 106 -1.53 -23.27 -14.95
CA ARG A 106 -0.49 -24.30 -15.15
C ARG A 106 0.85 -23.66 -15.50
N ARG A 107 0.87 -22.71 -16.43
CA ARG A 107 2.11 -22.03 -16.88
C ARG A 107 2.75 -21.24 -15.75
N ARG A 108 1.95 -20.46 -15.01
CA ARG A 108 2.43 -19.67 -13.87
C ARG A 108 3.01 -20.54 -12.76
N LEU A 109 2.29 -21.61 -12.38
CA LEU A 109 2.79 -22.54 -11.36
C LEU A 109 4.08 -23.22 -11.82
N LEU A 110 4.16 -23.65 -13.08
CA LEU A 110 5.36 -24.26 -13.64
C LEU A 110 6.55 -23.29 -13.66
N GLU A 111 6.32 -22.03 -14.06
CA GLU A 111 7.34 -20.97 -14.04
C GLU A 111 7.84 -20.72 -12.62
N GLN A 112 6.94 -20.60 -11.64
CA GLN A 112 7.29 -20.42 -10.23
C GLN A 112 8.13 -21.57 -9.69
N LEU A 113 7.74 -22.82 -9.97
CA LEU A 113 8.48 -24.01 -9.53
C LEU A 113 9.85 -24.14 -10.21
N ARG A 114 9.95 -23.79 -11.50
CA ARG A 114 11.23 -23.76 -12.21
C ARG A 114 12.15 -22.68 -11.68
N HIS A 115 11.64 -21.47 -11.46
CA HIS A 115 12.43 -20.39 -10.86
C HIS A 115 12.97 -20.79 -9.49
N LYS A 116 12.15 -21.46 -8.67
CA LYS A 116 12.57 -21.97 -7.35
C LYS A 116 13.67 -23.04 -7.44
N THR A 117 13.56 -23.98 -8.37
CA THR A 117 14.50 -25.12 -8.51
C THR A 117 15.77 -24.78 -9.30
N GLN A 118 15.69 -23.80 -10.20
CA GLN A 118 16.76 -23.39 -11.10
C GLN A 118 17.22 -21.96 -10.83
N ALA A 119 17.04 -21.45 -9.60
CA ALA A 119 17.38 -20.09 -9.23
C ALA A 119 18.80 -19.76 -9.76
N PRO A 120 18.90 -18.90 -10.78
CA PRO A 120 20.14 -18.77 -11.55
C PRO A 120 21.25 -18.12 -10.74
N ASP A 121 20.90 -17.61 -9.56
CA ASP A 121 21.82 -17.20 -8.53
C ASP A 121 21.18 -17.39 -7.13
N PRO A 122 21.57 -18.44 -6.39
CA PRO A 122 20.99 -18.75 -5.08
C PRO A 122 21.43 -17.79 -3.98
N ASP A 123 22.57 -17.11 -4.15
CA ASP A 123 23.17 -16.23 -3.12
C ASP A 123 22.71 -14.76 -3.24
N GLY A 124 21.87 -14.44 -4.24
CA GLY A 124 21.45 -13.08 -4.52
C GLY A 124 20.62 -12.44 -3.41
N GLU A 125 19.75 -13.24 -2.79
CA GLU A 125 18.96 -12.79 -1.64
C GLU A 125 19.85 -12.41 -0.46
N GLU A 126 20.89 -13.20 -0.17
CA GLU A 126 21.84 -12.92 0.90
C GLU A 126 22.65 -11.64 0.63
N ARG A 127 23.16 -11.47 -0.60
CA ARG A 127 23.86 -10.23 -0.99
C ARG A 127 22.96 -9.00 -0.88
N MET A 128 21.72 -9.10 -1.36
CA MET A 128 20.74 -8.02 -1.22
C MET A 128 20.45 -7.71 0.25
N ALA A 129 20.33 -8.74 1.10
CA ALA A 129 20.11 -8.57 2.54
C ALA A 129 21.30 -7.88 3.22
N GLN A 130 22.54 -8.23 2.85
CA GLN A 130 23.75 -7.57 3.33
C GLN A 130 23.76 -6.08 2.94
N LEU A 131 23.56 -5.77 1.66
CA LEU A 131 23.54 -4.40 1.14
C LEU A 131 22.43 -3.55 1.81
N LEU A 132 21.26 -4.14 2.01
CA LEU A 132 20.18 -3.49 2.76
C LEU A 132 20.57 -3.23 4.22
N GLY A 133 21.28 -4.19 4.85
CA GLY A 133 21.82 -4.04 6.19
C GLY A 133 22.80 -2.88 6.29
N GLU A 134 23.71 -2.75 5.32
CA GLU A 134 24.66 -1.64 5.20
C GLU A 134 23.93 -0.29 5.04
N ALA A 135 22.98 -0.19 4.11
CA ALA A 135 22.19 1.03 3.90
C ALA A 135 21.40 1.42 5.17
N LYS A 136 20.75 0.46 5.83
CA LYS A 136 20.04 0.68 7.10
C LYS A 136 20.98 1.10 8.22
N GLY A 137 22.20 0.56 8.27
CA GLY A 137 23.24 0.97 9.21
C GLY A 137 23.64 2.44 9.02
N ILE A 138 23.81 2.87 7.77
CA ILE A 138 24.11 4.27 7.44
C ILE A 138 22.95 5.20 7.83
N LEU A 139 21.72 4.82 7.49
CA LEU A 139 20.51 5.58 7.89
C LEU A 139 20.38 5.68 9.42
N HIS A 140 20.74 4.63 10.14
CA HIS A 140 20.79 4.67 11.61
C HIS A 140 21.83 5.68 12.11
N THR A 141 23.04 5.71 11.54
CA THR A 141 24.06 6.71 11.88
C THR A 141 23.58 8.14 11.62
N ILE A 142 22.91 8.39 10.48
CA ILE A 142 22.29 9.69 10.18
C ILE A 142 21.30 10.09 11.29
N GLN A 143 20.43 9.16 11.71
CA GLN A 143 19.47 9.42 12.79
C GLN A 143 20.18 9.73 14.13
N GLN A 144 21.30 9.06 14.44
CA GLN A 144 22.09 9.36 15.64
C GLN A 144 22.74 10.74 15.59
N ASP A 145 23.28 11.15 14.44
CA ASP A 145 23.85 12.49 14.27
C ASP A 145 22.78 13.59 14.41
N GLN A 146 21.60 13.35 13.85
CA GLN A 146 20.44 14.23 13.99
C GLN A 146 19.92 14.29 15.44
N LEU A 147 19.89 13.16 16.13
CA LEU A 147 19.57 13.11 17.56
C LEU A 147 20.59 13.90 18.38
N ALA A 148 21.89 13.77 18.08
CA ALA A 148 22.95 14.51 18.74
C ALA A 148 22.82 16.02 18.50
N LEU A 149 22.42 16.44 17.28
CA LEU A 149 22.09 17.83 16.97
C LEU A 149 20.95 18.34 17.85
N LEU A 150 19.84 17.61 17.98
CA LEU A 150 18.71 17.99 18.82
C LEU A 150 19.11 18.11 20.30
N LYS A 151 19.91 17.17 20.82
CA LYS A 151 20.46 17.23 22.19
C LYS A 151 21.30 18.48 22.42
N ARG A 152 22.17 18.85 21.45
CA ARG A 152 22.97 20.08 21.50
C ARG A 152 22.13 21.35 21.48
N LEU A 153 20.95 21.30 20.88
CA LEU A 153 19.97 22.39 20.87
C LEU A 153 19.12 22.43 22.15
N GLY A 154 19.34 21.51 23.11
CA GLY A 154 18.57 21.40 24.35
C GLY A 154 17.16 20.85 24.15
N VAL A 155 16.90 20.18 23.03
CA VAL A 155 15.57 19.65 22.69
C VAL A 155 15.41 18.22 23.21
N ASN A 156 14.37 17.98 24.01
CA ASN A 156 14.03 16.64 24.48
C ASN A 156 13.40 15.81 23.35
N VAL A 157 13.99 14.66 23.05
CA VAL A 157 13.56 13.75 21.96
C VAL A 157 12.74 12.56 22.48
N ALA A 158 12.78 12.27 23.79
CA ALA A 158 12.03 11.19 24.46
C ALA A 158 11.85 9.92 23.58
N ASN A 159 10.63 9.37 23.52
CA ASN A 159 10.28 8.19 22.71
C ASN A 159 9.82 8.53 21.29
N ALA A 160 10.13 9.72 20.78
CA ALA A 160 9.70 10.16 19.45
C ALA A 160 10.83 10.05 18.42
N SER A 161 10.46 9.86 17.14
CA SER A 161 11.42 9.95 16.04
C SER A 161 12.11 11.33 16.04
N PRO A 162 13.45 11.39 15.86
CA PRO A 162 14.18 12.64 15.73
C PRO A 162 13.59 13.58 14.67
N ALA A 163 13.17 13.03 13.52
CA ALA A 163 12.57 13.81 12.43
C ALA A 163 11.24 14.47 12.86
N ALA A 164 10.39 13.75 13.59
CA ALA A 164 9.13 14.29 14.09
C ALA A 164 9.34 15.39 15.14
N VAL A 165 10.36 15.24 16.00
CA VAL A 165 10.75 16.27 16.98
C VAL A 165 11.29 17.51 16.26
N PHE A 166 12.15 17.30 15.27
CA PHE A 166 12.70 18.38 14.46
C PHE A 166 11.60 19.16 13.71
N TYR A 167 10.65 18.46 13.09
CA TYR A 167 9.49 19.09 12.44
C TYR A 167 8.67 19.95 13.41
N ARG A 168 8.44 19.49 14.65
CA ARG A 168 7.74 20.29 15.68
C ARG A 168 8.53 21.52 16.11
N LEU A 169 9.86 21.38 16.23
CA LEU A 169 10.78 22.48 16.57
C LEU A 169 10.77 23.56 15.48
N THR A 170 10.99 23.18 14.23
CA THR A 170 11.05 24.13 13.11
C THR A 170 9.70 24.79 12.86
N SER A 171 8.61 24.02 12.87
CA SER A 171 7.25 24.54 12.73
C SER A 171 6.90 25.54 13.84
N GLY A 172 7.45 25.40 15.04
CA GLY A 172 7.14 26.26 16.20
C GLY A 172 8.07 27.47 16.34
N THR A 173 9.11 27.53 15.54
CA THR A 173 10.07 28.62 15.57
C THR A 173 9.53 29.77 14.72
N THR A 174 9.19 30.90 15.35
CA THR A 174 8.60 32.07 14.68
C THR A 174 9.58 32.83 13.80
N ASP A 175 10.85 32.88 14.18
CA ASP A 175 11.90 33.57 13.42
C ASP A 175 12.31 32.80 12.15
N THR A 176 12.13 33.42 11.00
CA THR A 176 12.40 32.83 9.68
C THR A 176 13.88 32.48 9.49
N ALA A 177 14.79 33.36 9.88
CA ALA A 177 16.23 33.11 9.75
C ALA A 177 16.68 31.90 10.60
N ARG A 178 16.14 31.77 11.81
CA ARG A 178 16.39 30.62 12.70
C ARG A 178 15.83 29.33 12.12
N ARG A 179 14.61 29.33 11.55
CA ARG A 179 14.07 28.15 10.83
C ARG A 179 15.04 27.69 9.72
N ALA A 180 15.46 28.61 8.85
CA ALA A 180 16.37 28.31 7.75
C ALA A 180 17.72 27.75 8.26
N LYS A 181 18.28 28.33 9.34
CA LYS A 181 19.51 27.83 9.96
C LYS A 181 19.35 26.42 10.53
N LEU A 182 18.22 26.13 11.16
CA LEU A 182 17.91 24.79 11.70
C LEU A 182 17.82 23.75 10.57
N VAL A 183 17.11 24.05 9.49
CA VAL A 183 16.95 23.13 8.34
C VAL A 183 18.29 22.85 7.67
N ARG A 184 19.11 23.89 7.43
CA ARG A 184 20.48 23.70 6.91
C ARG A 184 21.35 22.82 7.82
N ALA A 185 21.27 23.03 9.14
CA ALA A 185 22.02 22.22 10.10
C ALA A 185 21.55 20.76 10.09
N TRP A 186 20.24 20.53 9.96
CA TRP A 186 19.64 19.20 9.88
C TRP A 186 20.07 18.43 8.63
N ARG A 187 19.96 19.07 7.44
CA ARG A 187 20.43 18.49 6.17
C ARG A 187 21.91 18.19 6.20
N LYS A 188 22.73 19.08 6.77
CA LYS A 188 24.18 18.85 6.94
C LYS A 188 24.50 17.57 7.73
N MET A 189 23.66 17.14 8.69
CA MET A 189 23.89 15.86 9.40
C MET A 189 23.65 14.67 8.48
N ARG A 190 22.61 14.72 7.65
CA ARG A 190 22.31 13.71 6.62
C ARG A 190 23.41 13.67 5.55
N ASP A 191 23.76 14.83 4.99
CA ASP A 191 24.60 14.92 3.80
C ASP A 191 26.05 14.45 4.03
N ARG A 192 26.53 14.43 5.29
CA ARG A 192 27.82 13.82 5.68
C ARG A 192 27.96 12.37 5.24
N HIS A 193 26.85 11.64 5.23
CA HIS A 193 26.80 10.21 4.93
C HIS A 193 26.26 9.94 3.53
N GLN A 194 25.98 10.98 2.73
CA GLN A 194 25.34 10.85 1.42
C GLN A 194 26.14 9.94 0.48
N ASN A 195 27.47 10.12 0.37
CA ASN A 195 28.28 9.32 -0.54
C ASN A 195 28.29 7.83 -0.16
N ALA A 196 28.34 7.52 1.14
CA ALA A 196 28.27 6.15 1.62
C ALA A 196 26.89 5.54 1.33
N LEU A 197 25.82 6.30 1.55
CA LEU A 197 24.46 5.83 1.28
C LEU A 197 24.21 5.65 -0.22
N VAL A 198 24.71 6.54 -1.06
CA VAL A 198 24.70 6.38 -2.52
C VAL A 198 25.38 5.07 -2.93
N ALA A 199 26.57 4.79 -2.39
CA ALA A 199 27.29 3.56 -2.72
C ALA A 199 26.52 2.30 -2.33
N ALA A 200 25.89 2.27 -1.14
CA ALA A 200 25.07 1.15 -0.71
C ALA A 200 23.82 0.97 -1.59
N VAL A 201 23.14 2.07 -1.92
CA VAL A 201 21.96 2.07 -2.81
C VAL A 201 22.34 1.62 -4.23
N ASP A 202 23.45 2.11 -4.78
CA ASP A 202 23.95 1.68 -6.09
C ASP A 202 24.33 0.19 -6.10
N GLY A 203 24.86 -0.33 -4.99
CA GLY A 203 25.08 -1.77 -4.80
C GLY A 203 23.77 -2.57 -4.87
N MET A 204 22.72 -2.10 -4.20
CA MET A 204 21.39 -2.73 -4.26
C MET A 204 20.81 -2.71 -5.68
N ILE A 205 20.92 -1.58 -6.39
CA ILE A 205 20.47 -1.43 -7.78
C ILE A 205 21.24 -2.41 -8.69
N ALA A 206 22.55 -2.51 -8.53
CA ALA A 206 23.38 -3.44 -9.30
C ALA A 206 22.97 -4.90 -9.06
N GLU A 207 22.66 -5.25 -7.82
CA GLU A 207 22.19 -6.57 -7.44
C GLU A 207 20.81 -6.90 -8.05
N GLN A 208 19.87 -5.94 -8.07
CA GLN A 208 18.58 -6.11 -8.76
C GLN A 208 18.75 -6.32 -10.28
N ARG A 209 19.68 -5.59 -10.91
CA ARG A 209 20.01 -5.78 -12.33
C ARG A 209 20.59 -7.17 -12.59
N ARG A 210 21.50 -7.62 -11.72
CA ARG A 210 22.12 -8.95 -11.81
C ARG A 210 21.07 -10.05 -11.71
N GLN A 211 20.13 -9.95 -10.76
CA GLN A 211 19.01 -10.89 -10.63
C GLN A 211 18.10 -10.86 -11.86
N SER A 212 17.78 -9.68 -12.39
CA SER A 212 16.93 -9.54 -13.58
C SER A 212 17.59 -10.11 -14.84
N LEU A 213 18.90 -9.87 -15.03
CA LEU A 213 19.69 -10.45 -16.12
C LEU A 213 19.77 -11.97 -16.00
N ALA A 214 19.97 -12.49 -14.78
CA ALA A 214 20.00 -13.93 -14.51
C ALA A 214 18.64 -14.60 -14.83
N ALA A 215 17.54 -13.88 -14.63
CA ALA A 215 16.20 -14.30 -15.03
C ALA A 215 15.86 -14.07 -16.52
N GLY A 216 16.81 -13.56 -17.32
CA GLY A 216 16.68 -13.42 -18.78
C GLY A 216 16.05 -12.10 -19.26
N TYR A 217 15.98 -11.08 -18.41
CA TYR A 217 15.46 -9.76 -18.77
C TYR A 217 16.58 -8.78 -19.11
N GLU A 218 16.35 -7.89 -20.10
CA GLU A 218 17.33 -6.89 -20.54
C GLU A 218 17.58 -5.82 -19.47
N THR A 219 16.50 -5.34 -18.84
CA THR A 219 16.57 -4.41 -17.71
C THR A 219 15.71 -4.87 -16.54
N THR A 220 15.98 -4.32 -15.35
CA THR A 220 15.13 -4.54 -14.18
C THR A 220 13.71 -4.03 -14.42
N LEU A 221 13.55 -2.93 -15.15
CA LEU A 221 12.21 -2.44 -15.48
C LEU A 221 11.46 -3.40 -16.42
N ASP A 222 12.11 -3.99 -17.42
CA ASP A 222 11.46 -4.97 -18.30
C ASP A 222 10.92 -6.17 -17.51
N HIS A 223 11.68 -6.60 -16.50
CA HIS A 223 11.23 -7.63 -15.57
C HIS A 223 10.00 -7.17 -14.78
N THR A 224 10.06 -6.00 -14.15
CA THR A 224 8.95 -5.47 -13.34
C THR A 224 7.68 -5.23 -14.17
N LEU A 225 7.81 -4.68 -15.39
CA LEU A 225 6.68 -4.37 -16.27
C LEU A 225 5.97 -5.63 -16.79
N ARG A 226 6.50 -6.85 -16.60
CA ARG A 226 5.72 -8.09 -16.80
C ARG A 226 4.50 -8.19 -15.90
N LYS A 227 4.51 -7.49 -14.76
CA LYS A 227 3.38 -7.38 -13.82
C LYS A 227 2.47 -6.20 -14.14
N CYS A 228 2.71 -5.48 -15.24
CA CYS A 228 1.92 -4.33 -15.65
C CYS A 228 1.20 -4.63 -16.97
N GLY A 229 0.07 -3.99 -17.18
CA GLY A 229 -0.70 -4.05 -18.44
C GLY A 229 -0.34 -2.92 -19.41
N VAL A 230 0.70 -2.13 -19.12
CA VAL A 230 1.06 -0.91 -19.87
C VAL A 230 2.47 -0.94 -20.43
N PRO A 231 2.70 -0.41 -21.65
CA PRO A 231 4.04 -0.29 -22.21
C PRO A 231 4.92 0.69 -21.44
N GLN A 232 6.24 0.44 -21.45
CA GLN A 232 7.24 1.34 -20.86
C GLN A 232 7.13 2.79 -21.35
N ALA A 233 6.86 2.99 -22.65
CA ALA A 233 6.74 4.33 -23.23
C ALA A 233 5.54 5.12 -22.68
N THR A 234 4.43 4.45 -22.39
CA THR A 234 3.24 5.04 -21.77
C THR A 234 3.56 5.49 -20.34
N VAL A 235 4.20 4.64 -19.55
CA VAL A 235 4.62 4.99 -18.18
C VAL A 235 5.59 6.17 -18.18
N ALA A 236 6.57 6.19 -19.10
CA ALA A 236 7.50 7.30 -19.22
C ALA A 236 6.79 8.63 -19.54
N GLY A 237 5.87 8.61 -20.51
CA GLY A 237 5.10 9.80 -20.89
C GLY A 237 4.20 10.31 -19.75
N PHE A 238 3.56 9.39 -19.01
CA PHE A 238 2.78 9.71 -17.82
C PHE A 238 3.64 10.39 -16.75
N LEU A 239 4.80 9.81 -16.42
CA LEU A 239 5.71 10.34 -15.40
C LEU A 239 6.26 11.72 -15.76
N ASP A 240 6.60 11.96 -17.02
CA ASP A 240 7.06 13.26 -17.49
C ASP A 240 5.99 14.34 -17.25
N ARG A 241 4.74 14.07 -17.66
CA ARG A 241 3.62 15.01 -17.44
C ARG A 241 3.31 15.21 -15.95
N TYR A 242 3.29 14.14 -15.18
CA TYR A 242 3.03 14.21 -13.73
C TYR A 242 4.12 15.03 -13.04
N LEU A 243 5.40 14.84 -13.39
CA LEU A 243 6.52 15.58 -12.82
C LEU A 243 6.43 17.07 -13.17
N GLU A 244 6.14 17.43 -14.41
CA GLU A 244 5.93 18.84 -14.79
C GLU A 244 4.81 19.49 -13.98
N GLN A 245 3.69 18.80 -13.80
CA GLN A 245 2.56 19.30 -13.03
C GLN A 245 2.89 19.40 -11.53
N ALA A 246 3.64 18.43 -10.99
CA ALA A 246 4.12 18.45 -9.61
C ALA A 246 5.05 19.63 -9.32
N LEU A 247 5.94 19.98 -10.25
CA LEU A 247 6.82 21.14 -10.13
C LEU A 247 6.03 22.45 -10.13
N ARG A 248 5.02 22.59 -11.00
CA ARG A 248 4.12 23.77 -11.01
C ARG A 248 3.33 23.88 -9.70
N GLY A 249 2.77 22.78 -9.21
CA GLY A 249 2.03 22.74 -7.94
C GLY A 249 2.92 23.07 -6.75
N TYR A 250 4.17 22.60 -6.76
CA TYR A 250 5.18 22.97 -5.77
C TYR A 250 5.46 24.48 -5.79
N ASP A 251 5.69 25.08 -6.97
CA ASP A 251 5.99 26.50 -7.08
C ASP A 251 4.81 27.37 -6.57
N ALA A 252 3.58 26.96 -6.88
CA ALA A 252 2.37 27.61 -6.38
C ALA A 252 2.25 27.52 -4.85
N LEU A 253 2.50 26.34 -4.27
CA LEU A 253 2.50 26.17 -2.82
C LEU A 253 3.65 26.93 -2.15
N ALA A 254 4.85 26.91 -2.74
CA ALA A 254 6.02 27.63 -2.25
C ALA A 254 5.76 29.15 -2.19
N ALA A 255 5.06 29.71 -3.18
CA ALA A 255 4.64 31.11 -3.18
C ALA A 255 3.69 31.43 -2.01
N ARG A 256 2.72 30.53 -1.72
CA ARG A 256 1.82 30.67 -0.56
C ARG A 256 2.58 30.58 0.76
N VAL A 257 3.52 29.64 0.87
CA VAL A 257 4.36 29.49 2.05
C VAL A 257 5.22 30.74 2.26
N GLN A 258 5.80 31.30 1.19
CA GLN A 258 6.54 32.56 1.24
C GLN A 258 5.66 33.71 1.72
N GLN A 259 4.44 33.86 1.18
CA GLN A 259 3.52 34.93 1.56
C GLN A 259 3.15 34.87 3.06
N VAL A 260 2.90 33.67 3.59
CA VAL A 260 2.49 33.48 4.98
C VAL A 260 3.66 33.56 5.96
N THR A 261 4.83 33.06 5.58
CA THR A 261 5.98 32.90 6.50
C THR A 261 7.08 33.95 6.33
N GLY A 262 7.02 34.74 5.26
CA GLY A 262 8.05 35.70 4.88
C GLY A 262 9.37 35.08 4.39
N ALA A 263 9.42 33.76 4.15
CA ALA A 263 10.62 33.07 3.69
C ALA A 263 10.83 33.24 2.18
N THR A 264 11.87 33.97 1.77
CA THR A 264 12.20 34.20 0.36
C THR A 264 13.14 33.15 -0.22
N GLU A 265 13.95 32.50 0.61
CA GLU A 265 14.85 31.41 0.21
C GLU A 265 14.26 30.06 0.64
N ALA A 266 14.23 29.09 -0.27
CA ALA A 266 13.68 27.75 -0.05
C ALA A 266 12.35 27.75 0.76
N PRO A 267 11.27 28.40 0.28
CA PRO A 267 10.06 28.60 1.08
C PRO A 267 9.51 27.31 1.70
N MET A 268 9.59 26.18 1.00
CA MET A 268 9.11 24.89 1.50
C MET A 268 9.83 24.35 2.74
N ASP A 269 11.04 24.83 3.07
CA ASP A 269 11.69 24.56 4.36
C ASP A 269 10.88 25.10 5.55
N HIS A 270 9.95 26.02 5.27
CA HIS A 270 9.06 26.65 6.23
C HIS A 270 7.62 26.12 6.15
N PHE A 271 7.37 25.06 5.37
CA PHE A 271 6.03 24.47 5.18
C PHE A 271 5.35 24.11 6.52
N GLY A 272 6.08 23.57 7.48
CA GLY A 272 5.50 23.25 8.79
C GLY A 272 5.06 24.49 9.61
N ALA A 273 5.75 25.63 9.45
CA ALA A 273 5.32 26.89 10.04
C ALA A 273 4.10 27.47 9.31
N PHE A 274 4.07 27.36 7.97
CA PHE A 274 2.88 27.66 7.16
C PHE A 274 1.68 26.83 7.63
N MET A 275 1.84 25.52 7.77
CA MET A 275 0.78 24.61 8.24
C MET A 275 0.24 25.03 9.61
N ARG A 276 1.11 25.38 10.56
CA ARG A 276 0.66 25.89 11.87
C ARG A 276 -0.15 27.18 11.76
N THR A 277 0.25 28.11 10.90
CA THR A 277 -0.47 29.37 10.70
C THR A 277 -1.83 29.14 10.06
N VAL A 278 -1.91 28.37 8.98
CA VAL A 278 -3.16 28.17 8.22
C VAL A 278 -4.10 27.15 8.87
N SER A 279 -3.59 26.29 9.76
CA SER A 279 -4.40 25.29 10.45
C SER A 279 -4.91 25.74 11.82
N GLY A 280 -4.36 26.83 12.35
CA GLY A 280 -4.66 27.29 13.71
C GLY A 280 -4.20 26.30 14.80
N THR A 281 -4.67 26.55 16.02
CA THR A 281 -4.33 25.75 17.22
C THR A 281 -5.52 25.00 17.81
N ALA A 282 -6.70 25.08 17.18
CA ALA A 282 -7.88 24.39 17.66
C ALA A 282 -7.69 22.87 17.58
N PRO A 283 -8.17 22.11 18.58
CA PRO A 283 -8.12 20.66 18.51
C PRO A 283 -8.98 20.17 17.34
N LEU A 284 -8.44 19.27 16.53
CA LEU A 284 -9.17 18.62 15.45
C LEU A 284 -10.13 17.56 16.02
N PRO A 285 -11.33 17.39 15.45
CA PRO A 285 -12.29 16.41 15.93
C PRO A 285 -11.77 14.98 15.71
N GLN A 286 -12.31 14.06 16.51
CA GLN A 286 -12.16 12.62 16.29
C GLN A 286 -13.53 12.03 15.96
N PHE A 287 -13.52 10.91 15.24
CA PHE A 287 -14.73 10.31 14.69
C PHE A 287 -14.97 8.94 15.32
N PRO A 288 -16.22 8.59 15.69
CA PRO A 288 -16.55 7.26 16.19
C PRO A 288 -16.24 6.20 15.13
N LEU A 289 -15.44 5.17 15.47
CA LEU A 289 -15.05 4.12 14.53
C LEU A 289 -16.27 3.40 13.93
N SER A 290 -17.30 3.14 14.73
CA SER A 290 -18.52 2.47 14.26
C SER A 290 -19.20 3.27 13.16
N ALA A 291 -19.38 4.59 13.35
CA ALA A 291 -19.99 5.45 12.35
C ALA A 291 -19.13 5.58 11.07
N CYS A 292 -17.80 5.53 11.21
CA CYS A 292 -16.89 5.52 10.06
C CYS A 292 -17.02 4.22 9.24
N LEU A 293 -17.10 3.07 9.92
CA LEU A 293 -17.34 1.77 9.27
C LEU A 293 -18.74 1.71 8.63
N ASP A 294 -19.76 2.20 9.33
CA ASP A 294 -21.13 2.25 8.82
C ASP A 294 -21.19 3.08 7.52
N PHE A 295 -20.49 4.22 7.47
CA PHE A 295 -20.42 5.04 6.26
C PHE A 295 -19.70 4.33 5.11
N VAL A 296 -18.52 3.73 5.34
CA VAL A 296 -17.79 3.04 4.24
C VAL A 296 -18.56 1.81 3.74
N PHE A 297 -19.30 1.13 4.63
CA PHE A 297 -20.21 0.04 4.24
C PHE A 297 -21.42 0.56 3.45
N ALA A 298 -21.95 1.75 3.77
CA ALA A 298 -22.99 2.39 2.97
C ALA A 298 -22.49 2.76 1.56
N VAL A 299 -21.25 3.25 1.43
CA VAL A 299 -20.59 3.46 0.14
C VAL A 299 -20.46 2.14 -0.63
N ALA A 300 -19.99 1.07 0.01
CA ALA A 300 -19.88 -0.25 -0.64
C ALA A 300 -21.24 -0.78 -1.13
N ARG A 301 -22.29 -0.60 -0.32
CA ARG A 301 -23.66 -1.02 -0.65
C ARG A 301 -24.23 -0.27 -1.84
N THR A 302 -24.03 1.04 -1.89
CA THR A 302 -24.58 1.92 -2.94
C THR A 302 -23.80 1.79 -4.24
N ALA A 303 -22.47 1.79 -4.18
CA ALA A 303 -21.64 1.71 -5.37
C ALA A 303 -21.50 0.30 -5.96
N PHE A 304 -21.55 -0.75 -5.12
CA PHE A 304 -21.24 -2.13 -5.54
C PHE A 304 -22.31 -3.15 -5.16
N GLY A 305 -23.42 -2.75 -4.53
CA GLY A 305 -24.45 -3.68 -4.08
C GLY A 305 -23.98 -4.63 -2.97
N LEU A 306 -22.92 -4.25 -2.24
CA LEU A 306 -22.32 -5.08 -1.21
C LEU A 306 -22.91 -4.83 0.17
N ASP A 307 -23.44 -5.88 0.78
CA ASP A 307 -23.89 -5.86 2.16
C ASP A 307 -22.81 -6.44 3.08
N VAL A 308 -22.16 -5.57 3.84
CA VAL A 308 -21.08 -5.92 4.78
C VAL A 308 -21.67 -5.97 6.19
N ARG A 309 -21.68 -7.14 6.82
CA ARG A 309 -22.26 -7.34 8.16
C ARG A 309 -21.27 -7.99 9.14
N PRO A 310 -21.10 -7.42 10.34
CA PRO A 310 -20.36 -8.07 11.42
C PRO A 310 -20.93 -9.45 11.76
N VAL A 311 -20.04 -10.41 12.01
CA VAL A 311 -20.39 -11.72 12.56
C VAL A 311 -20.46 -11.62 14.09
N SER A 312 -21.50 -12.18 14.69
CA SER A 312 -21.65 -12.28 16.14
C SER A 312 -20.55 -13.15 16.76
N GLY A 313 -20.04 -12.78 17.94
CA GLY A 313 -19.06 -13.59 18.68
C GLY A 313 -17.61 -13.51 18.19
N THR A 314 -17.28 -12.47 17.40
CA THR A 314 -15.91 -12.21 16.97
C THR A 314 -14.99 -11.92 18.16
N HIS A 315 -13.76 -12.43 18.14
CA HIS A 315 -12.78 -12.21 19.19
C HIS A 315 -12.47 -10.71 19.34
N ASP A 316 -12.21 -10.25 20.57
CA ASP A 316 -12.20 -8.82 21.00
C ASP A 316 -11.28 -7.84 20.23
N HIS A 317 -10.43 -8.35 19.34
CA HIS A 317 -9.43 -7.61 18.60
C HIS A 317 -9.64 -7.58 17.09
N VAL A 318 -10.28 -8.61 16.52
CA VAL A 318 -10.49 -8.75 15.07
C VAL A 318 -11.99 -8.76 14.78
N LEU A 319 -12.49 -7.67 14.20
CA LEU A 319 -13.87 -7.60 13.73
C LEU A 319 -13.96 -8.38 12.41
N THR A 320 -14.72 -9.47 12.40
CA THR A 320 -15.00 -10.22 11.16
C THR A 320 -16.34 -9.79 10.58
N CYS A 321 -16.34 -9.47 9.30
CA CYS A 321 -17.54 -9.18 8.53
C CYS A 321 -17.71 -10.20 7.40
N VAL A 322 -18.95 -10.68 7.23
CA VAL A 322 -19.37 -11.40 6.03
C VAL A 322 -19.85 -10.37 5.00
N VAL A 323 -19.46 -10.56 3.75
CA VAL A 323 -19.85 -9.70 2.62
C VAL A 323 -20.78 -10.48 1.69
N ARG A 324 -21.95 -9.92 1.40
CA ARG A 324 -22.93 -10.51 0.48
C ARG A 324 -23.24 -9.58 -0.70
N SER A 325 -23.57 -10.16 -1.84
CA SER A 325 -24.18 -9.47 -2.98
C SER A 325 -25.53 -10.14 -3.26
N GLY A 326 -26.62 -9.44 -2.99
CA GLY A 326 -27.94 -10.08 -2.87
C GLY A 326 -27.92 -11.18 -1.81
N ASP A 327 -28.35 -12.39 -2.19
CA ASP A 327 -28.35 -13.56 -1.29
C ASP A 327 -27.01 -14.31 -1.24
N GLU A 328 -26.11 -14.04 -2.20
CA GLU A 328 -24.83 -14.73 -2.32
C GLU A 328 -23.79 -14.18 -1.34
N GLU A 329 -23.17 -15.08 -0.58
CA GLU A 329 -21.96 -14.76 0.18
C GLU A 329 -20.74 -14.69 -0.75
N ILE A 330 -20.13 -13.52 -0.89
CA ILE A 330 -19.00 -13.34 -1.81
C ILE A 330 -17.64 -13.44 -1.10
N GLY A 331 -17.57 -13.28 0.21
CA GLY A 331 -16.31 -13.30 0.95
C GLY A 331 -16.38 -12.73 2.36
N HIS A 332 -15.21 -12.63 2.99
CA HIS A 332 -15.06 -12.20 4.38
C HIS A 332 -13.99 -11.11 4.48
N ILE A 333 -14.16 -10.17 5.41
CA ILE A 333 -13.15 -9.17 5.76
C ILE A 333 -12.88 -9.25 7.27
N HIS A 334 -11.61 -9.40 7.64
CA HIS A 334 -11.12 -9.33 9.01
C HIS A 334 -10.48 -7.97 9.25
N PHE A 335 -10.97 -7.22 10.23
CA PHE A 335 -10.44 -5.92 10.61
C PHE A 335 -9.70 -6.00 11.95
N ASP A 336 -8.37 -5.90 11.90
CA ASP A 336 -7.49 -5.76 13.07
C ASP A 336 -6.99 -4.30 13.18
N LEU A 337 -7.76 -3.48 13.88
CA LEU A 337 -7.62 -2.02 13.77
C LEU A 337 -6.75 -1.35 14.82
N TRP A 338 -6.46 -2.03 15.93
CA TRP A 338 -5.86 -1.40 17.10
C TRP A 338 -4.36 -1.69 17.19
N ASP A 339 -3.54 -0.67 17.42
CA ASP A 339 -2.11 -0.86 17.70
C ASP A 339 -1.94 -1.60 19.03
N THR A 340 -1.01 -2.55 19.03
CA THR A 340 -0.65 -3.33 20.22
C THR A 340 0.85 -3.47 20.25
N ASP A 341 1.45 -3.62 21.44
CA ASP A 341 2.91 -3.66 21.64
C ASP A 341 3.64 -4.79 20.86
N HIS A 342 2.90 -5.67 20.17
CA HIS A 342 3.41 -6.88 19.53
C HIS A 342 3.11 -6.99 18.01
N LYS A 343 2.60 -5.95 17.33
CA LYS A 343 2.42 -6.05 15.87
C LYS A 343 3.77 -6.04 15.14
N THR A 344 4.06 -7.05 14.31
CA THR A 344 5.24 -7.13 13.43
C THR A 344 5.15 -6.22 12.20
N LEU A 345 3.98 -6.12 11.56
CA LEU A 345 3.74 -5.29 10.37
C LEU A 345 3.60 -3.81 10.73
N LYS A 346 4.59 -2.97 10.40
CA LYS A 346 4.70 -1.57 10.90
C LYS A 346 3.78 -0.54 10.23
N ALA A 347 3.19 -0.84 9.07
CA ALA A 347 2.29 0.04 8.35
C ALA A 347 0.85 -0.49 8.39
N ASN A 348 -0.13 0.39 8.17
CA ASN A 348 -1.48 -0.07 7.81
C ASN A 348 -1.36 -0.80 6.47
N THR A 349 -2.09 -1.91 6.32
CA THR A 349 -1.99 -2.76 5.13
C THR A 349 -3.20 -3.67 5.03
N THR A 350 -3.49 -4.09 3.79
CA THR A 350 -4.48 -5.11 3.48
C THR A 350 -3.80 -6.27 2.80
N THR A 351 -4.06 -7.47 3.30
CA THR A 351 -3.55 -8.71 2.73
C THR A 351 -4.72 -9.59 2.32
N GLY A 352 -4.73 -10.06 1.07
CA GLY A 352 -5.57 -11.19 0.67
C GLY A 352 -5.02 -12.44 1.33
N ILE A 353 -5.68 -12.93 2.38
CA ILE A 353 -5.19 -14.11 3.10
C ILE A 353 -5.73 -15.39 2.49
N ARG A 354 -6.83 -15.34 1.73
CA ARG A 354 -7.30 -16.47 0.92
C ARG A 354 -7.89 -15.98 -0.38
N ASN A 355 -7.43 -16.54 -1.48
CA ASN A 355 -7.90 -16.18 -2.82
C ASN A 355 -9.15 -16.95 -3.21
N ARG A 356 -9.93 -16.42 -4.16
CA ARG A 356 -11.15 -17.04 -4.67
C ARG A 356 -10.81 -18.33 -5.41
N THR A 357 -11.60 -19.38 -5.17
CA THR A 357 -11.70 -20.54 -6.06
C THR A 357 -13.16 -20.72 -6.47
N ASP A 358 -13.43 -20.85 -7.76
CA ASP A 358 -14.76 -21.19 -8.28
C ASP A 358 -14.62 -22.07 -9.54
N TRP A 359 -14.43 -23.37 -9.31
CA TRP A 359 -14.05 -24.30 -10.36
C TRP A 359 -14.68 -25.68 -10.19
N SER A 360 -15.47 -26.13 -11.17
CA SER A 360 -16.03 -27.49 -11.21
C SER A 360 -16.69 -27.95 -9.88
N GLY A 361 -17.39 -27.06 -9.19
CA GLY A 361 -18.02 -27.33 -7.88
C GLY A 361 -17.11 -27.15 -6.65
N LEU A 362 -15.80 -26.96 -6.85
CA LEU A 362 -14.88 -26.49 -5.81
C LEU A 362 -15.02 -24.98 -5.65
N VAL A 363 -15.70 -24.56 -4.58
CA VAL A 363 -15.95 -23.15 -4.28
C VAL A 363 -15.26 -22.78 -2.97
N GLN A 364 -14.40 -21.77 -3.03
CA GLN A 364 -13.76 -21.15 -1.86
C GLN A 364 -13.90 -19.64 -1.93
N ARG A 365 -14.50 -19.05 -0.89
CA ARG A 365 -14.73 -17.61 -0.82
C ARG A 365 -13.46 -16.86 -0.37
N PRO A 366 -13.10 -15.76 -1.04
CA PRO A 366 -11.92 -14.98 -0.67
C PRO A 366 -12.04 -14.36 0.73
N VAL A 367 -10.90 -14.12 1.36
CA VAL A 367 -10.80 -13.50 2.70
C VAL A 367 -9.72 -12.43 2.68
N ALA A 368 -10.11 -11.20 2.99
CA ALA A 368 -9.20 -10.08 3.16
C ALA A 368 -8.92 -9.82 4.65
N TYR A 369 -7.70 -9.42 4.98
CA TYR A 369 -7.28 -9.00 6.31
C TYR A 369 -6.79 -7.55 6.27
N VAL A 370 -7.55 -6.66 6.89
CA VAL A 370 -7.26 -5.23 7.03
C VAL A 370 -6.59 -5.01 8.39
N SER A 371 -5.29 -4.69 8.37
CA SER A 371 -4.54 -4.35 9.57
C SER A 371 -4.30 -2.84 9.65
N CYS A 372 -4.73 -2.23 10.76
CA CYS A 372 -4.43 -0.84 11.08
C CYS A 372 -3.81 -0.73 12.48
N ARG A 373 -3.17 0.42 12.76
CA ARG A 373 -2.51 0.71 14.04
C ARG A 373 -3.12 1.91 14.76
N PHE A 374 -4.42 1.87 15.00
CA PHE A 374 -5.10 2.95 15.71
C PHE A 374 -4.84 2.85 17.22
N ARG A 375 -4.60 3.99 17.86
CA ARG A 375 -4.47 4.06 19.33
C ARG A 375 -5.83 4.30 19.95
N ARG A 376 -6.13 3.58 21.04
CA ARG A 376 -7.39 3.75 21.78
C ARG A 376 -7.41 5.08 22.52
N GLY A 377 -8.60 5.67 22.65
CA GLY A 377 -8.83 6.82 23.52
C GLY A 377 -8.61 6.46 25.00
N PRO A 378 -8.27 7.44 25.87
CA PRO A 378 -8.05 7.21 27.31
C PRO A 378 -9.27 6.65 28.06
N ASP A 379 -10.46 6.86 27.51
CA ASP A 379 -11.77 6.50 28.08
C ASP A 379 -12.31 5.14 27.59
N GLY A 380 -11.53 4.42 26.77
CA GLY A 380 -11.96 3.16 26.15
C GLY A 380 -12.94 3.34 24.97
N VAL A 381 -13.34 4.58 24.66
CA VAL A 381 -14.19 4.86 23.50
C VAL A 381 -13.35 4.79 22.22
N ARG A 382 -13.89 4.12 21.21
CA ARG A 382 -13.22 3.83 19.94
C ARG A 382 -13.32 5.02 18.98
N HIS A 383 -12.70 6.14 19.32
CA HIS A 383 -12.56 7.30 18.44
C HIS A 383 -11.26 7.24 17.64
N ILE A 384 -11.30 7.70 16.40
CA ILE A 384 -10.16 7.71 15.48
C ILE A 384 -9.99 9.09 14.81
N THR A 385 -8.75 9.45 14.48
CA THR A 385 -8.44 10.73 13.82
C THR A 385 -8.85 10.69 12.34
N PHE A 386 -8.95 11.84 11.68
CA PHE A 386 -9.19 11.90 10.23
C PHE A 386 -8.19 11.06 9.42
N GLN A 387 -6.90 11.12 9.77
CA GLN A 387 -5.88 10.32 9.10
C GLN A 387 -6.14 8.81 9.26
N ASN A 388 -6.65 8.38 10.42
CA ASN A 388 -7.02 6.98 10.63
C ASN A 388 -8.24 6.59 9.77
N VAL A 389 -9.26 7.46 9.65
CA VAL A 389 -10.42 7.22 8.76
C VAL A 389 -9.97 7.11 7.30
N HIS A 390 -9.17 8.06 6.83
CA HIS A 390 -8.62 8.05 5.47
C HIS A 390 -7.86 6.75 5.19
N SER A 391 -7.01 6.33 6.12
CA SER A 391 -6.27 5.06 6.00
C SER A 391 -7.18 3.85 6.04
N LEU A 392 -8.18 3.83 6.92
CA LEU A 392 -9.16 2.74 6.99
C LEU A 392 -9.91 2.56 5.67
N PHE A 393 -10.29 3.67 5.02
CA PHE A 393 -11.05 3.63 3.78
C PHE A 393 -10.17 3.14 2.63
N HIS A 394 -8.91 3.56 2.59
CA HIS A 394 -7.90 3.05 1.68
C HIS A 394 -7.77 1.52 1.78
N GLU A 395 -7.52 1.02 3.00
CA GLU A 395 -7.37 -0.42 3.24
C GLU A 395 -8.67 -1.20 2.95
N PHE A 396 -9.82 -0.63 3.31
CA PHE A 396 -11.11 -1.20 2.98
C PHE A 396 -11.31 -1.33 1.46
N GLY A 397 -10.86 -0.35 0.67
CA GLY A 397 -10.92 -0.43 -0.79
C GLY A 397 -10.07 -1.56 -1.37
N HIS A 398 -8.87 -1.81 -0.83
CA HIS A 398 -8.11 -3.02 -1.18
C HIS A 398 -8.87 -4.30 -0.81
N ALA A 399 -9.50 -4.35 0.37
CA ALA A 399 -10.28 -5.51 0.79
C ALA A 399 -11.45 -5.77 -0.16
N VAL A 400 -12.21 -4.74 -0.54
CA VAL A 400 -13.28 -4.84 -1.54
C VAL A 400 -12.73 -5.29 -2.88
N ASN A 401 -11.60 -4.74 -3.32
CA ASN A 401 -10.99 -5.14 -4.59
C ASN A 401 -10.63 -6.63 -4.57
N HIS A 402 -10.03 -7.11 -3.48
CA HIS A 402 -9.67 -8.52 -3.31
C HIS A 402 -10.89 -9.45 -3.47
N LEU A 403 -12.01 -9.11 -2.83
CA LEU A 403 -13.22 -9.93 -2.88
C LEU A 403 -13.90 -9.94 -4.26
N LEU A 404 -13.79 -8.84 -5.01
CA LEU A 404 -14.49 -8.65 -6.29
C LEU A 404 -13.70 -9.11 -7.52
N ILE A 405 -12.43 -9.49 -7.39
CA ILE A 405 -11.66 -10.08 -8.50
C ILE A 405 -12.38 -11.32 -9.05
N ARG A 406 -12.52 -11.37 -10.38
CA ARG A 406 -13.37 -12.34 -11.08
C ARG A 406 -12.68 -13.63 -11.54
N LYS A 407 -11.36 -13.76 -11.35
CA LYS A 407 -10.63 -15.00 -11.67
C LYS A 407 -11.09 -16.14 -10.75
N ARG A 408 -11.28 -17.32 -11.35
CA ARG A 408 -11.79 -18.56 -10.75
C ARG A 408 -10.70 -19.39 -10.07
N ILE A 409 -9.43 -19.19 -10.43
CA ILE A 409 -8.32 -20.02 -9.93
C ILE A 409 -7.41 -19.19 -9.00
N PRO A 410 -7.04 -19.71 -7.81
CA PRO A 410 -6.43 -18.90 -6.74
C PRO A 410 -5.01 -18.37 -6.99
N ASN A 411 -4.21 -18.93 -7.90
CA ASN A 411 -2.90 -18.36 -8.29
C ASN A 411 -3.01 -17.30 -9.39
N GLN A 412 -4.24 -16.84 -9.67
CA GLN A 412 -4.56 -15.75 -10.60
C GLN A 412 -5.62 -14.81 -10.02
N SER A 413 -6.21 -15.16 -8.88
CA SER A 413 -7.17 -14.33 -8.15
C SER A 413 -6.49 -13.77 -6.91
N GLY A 414 -6.80 -12.53 -6.52
CA GLY A 414 -6.15 -11.87 -5.39
C GLY A 414 -5.39 -10.60 -5.76
N LEU A 415 -5.08 -9.78 -4.76
CA LEU A 415 -4.52 -8.44 -4.97
C LEU A 415 -3.11 -8.51 -5.57
N GLU A 416 -2.34 -9.52 -5.16
CA GLU A 416 -0.97 -9.77 -5.59
C GLU A 416 -0.85 -10.10 -7.08
N TYR A 417 -1.96 -10.46 -7.72
CA TYR A 417 -2.02 -10.77 -9.14
C TYR A 417 -2.63 -9.65 -9.97
N LEU A 418 -3.13 -8.55 -9.39
CA LEU A 418 -3.58 -7.41 -10.19
C LEU A 418 -2.39 -6.73 -10.88
N PRO A 419 -2.59 -6.16 -12.09
CA PRO A 419 -1.59 -5.30 -12.69
C PRO A 419 -1.19 -4.19 -11.70
N LEU A 420 0.11 -3.98 -11.50
CA LEU A 420 0.60 -3.11 -10.42
C LEU A 420 0.03 -1.69 -10.49
N GLU A 421 -0.17 -1.16 -11.70
CA GLU A 421 -0.73 0.17 -11.94
C GLU A 421 -2.21 0.31 -11.57
N ARG A 422 -2.90 -0.79 -11.29
CA ARG A 422 -4.31 -0.79 -10.89
C ARG A 422 -4.54 -1.03 -9.40
N LEU A 423 -3.52 -1.51 -8.69
CA LEU A 423 -3.63 -1.92 -7.29
C LEU A 423 -4.24 -0.82 -6.41
N GLU A 424 -3.89 0.43 -6.71
CA GLU A 424 -4.28 1.61 -5.94
C GLU A 424 -5.57 2.28 -6.40
N ASN A 425 -6.18 1.83 -7.51
CA ASN A 425 -7.33 2.52 -8.10
C ASN A 425 -8.54 2.52 -7.16
N LEU A 426 -8.89 1.35 -6.62
CA LEU A 426 -10.07 1.22 -5.76
C LEU A 426 -9.82 1.69 -4.32
N SER A 427 -8.64 1.42 -3.76
CA SER A 427 -8.26 1.90 -2.42
C SER A 427 -8.33 3.43 -2.34
N MET A 428 -7.71 4.11 -3.31
CA MET A 428 -7.71 5.56 -3.38
C MET A 428 -9.08 6.14 -3.81
N TRP A 429 -9.94 5.38 -4.50
CA TRP A 429 -11.32 5.82 -4.73
C TRP A 429 -12.12 5.81 -3.42
N PHE A 430 -11.98 4.77 -2.60
CA PHE A 430 -12.66 4.69 -1.30
C PHE A 430 -12.17 5.78 -0.35
N GLU A 431 -10.86 6.05 -0.26
CA GLU A 431 -10.34 7.06 0.67
C GLU A 431 -10.87 8.47 0.36
N ARG A 432 -11.24 8.78 -0.89
CA ARG A 432 -11.78 10.10 -1.27
C ARG A 432 -13.14 10.39 -0.67
N TRP A 433 -13.92 9.38 -0.27
CA TRP A 433 -15.22 9.59 0.37
C TRP A 433 -15.12 10.32 1.72
N VAL A 434 -13.96 10.35 2.38
CA VAL A 434 -13.77 11.16 3.60
C VAL A 434 -13.73 12.66 3.32
N PHE A 435 -13.56 13.07 2.05
CA PHE A 435 -13.68 14.45 1.59
C PHE A 435 -15.11 14.81 1.16
N HIS A 436 -15.98 13.82 0.94
CA HIS A 436 -17.33 14.04 0.46
C HIS A 436 -18.22 14.65 1.56
N PRO A 437 -19.12 15.61 1.25
CA PRO A 437 -20.06 16.19 2.21
C PRO A 437 -20.92 15.16 2.96
N GLU A 438 -21.24 14.06 2.29
CA GLU A 438 -22.01 12.94 2.86
C GLU A 438 -21.34 12.30 4.08
N PHE A 439 -20.01 12.34 4.20
CA PHE A 439 -19.34 11.80 5.38
C PHE A 439 -19.77 12.53 6.65
N GLY A 440 -19.72 13.87 6.62
CA GLY A 440 -20.17 14.69 7.75
C GLY A 440 -21.68 14.58 8.00
N ARG A 441 -22.49 14.43 6.94
CA ARG A 441 -23.94 14.21 7.04
C ARG A 441 -24.27 12.87 7.69
N HIS A 442 -23.64 11.79 7.24
CA HIS A 442 -23.88 10.42 7.73
C HIS A 442 -23.50 10.28 9.21
N LEU A 443 -22.40 10.92 9.61
CA LEU A 443 -21.96 10.95 11.01
C LEU A 443 -22.81 11.88 11.90
N SER A 444 -23.81 12.57 11.32
CA SER A 444 -24.67 13.53 12.03
C SER A 444 -23.88 14.58 12.82
N LEU A 445 -22.79 15.07 12.22
CA LEU A 445 -21.87 16.00 12.88
C LEU A 445 -22.57 17.30 13.27
N SER A 446 -22.18 17.90 14.39
CA SER A 446 -22.61 19.25 14.76
C SER A 446 -22.05 20.30 13.79
N ALA A 447 -22.55 21.54 13.82
CA ALA A 447 -21.96 22.62 13.02
C ALA A 447 -20.47 22.84 13.34
N GLN A 448 -20.10 22.72 14.61
CA GLN A 448 -18.72 22.81 15.07
C GLN A 448 -17.87 21.65 14.54
N ASP A 449 -18.36 20.42 14.61
CA ASP A 449 -17.63 19.24 14.13
C ASP A 449 -17.51 19.23 12.60
N ARG A 450 -18.50 19.75 11.87
CA ARG A 450 -18.41 19.97 10.41
C ARG A 450 -17.30 20.96 10.05
N ALA A 451 -17.19 22.07 10.78
CA ALA A 451 -16.08 23.00 10.59
C ALA A 451 -14.71 22.34 10.89
N GLY A 452 -14.66 21.52 11.95
CA GLY A 452 -13.47 20.72 12.26
C GLY A 452 -13.11 19.67 11.20
N LEU A 453 -14.11 19.00 10.61
CA LEU A 453 -13.92 18.08 9.48
C LEU A 453 -13.37 18.80 8.25
N ALA A 454 -13.94 19.96 7.88
CA ALA A 454 -13.45 20.78 6.77
C ALA A 454 -11.99 21.22 6.99
N GLN A 455 -11.62 21.52 8.24
CA GLN A 455 -10.24 21.81 8.61
C GLN A 455 -9.32 20.59 8.43
N CYS A 456 -9.75 19.40 8.86
CA CYS A 456 -9.00 18.15 8.63
C CYS A 456 -8.77 17.87 7.13
N GLN A 457 -9.81 18.04 6.30
CA GLN A 457 -9.75 17.85 4.85
C GLN A 457 -8.75 18.82 4.21
N ARG A 458 -8.80 20.11 4.59
CA ARG A 458 -7.85 21.14 4.13
C ARG A 458 -6.41 20.81 4.51
N ILE A 459 -6.17 20.39 5.75
CA ILE A 459 -4.84 19.97 6.22
C ILE A 459 -4.34 18.82 5.36
N LYS A 460 -5.17 17.81 5.11
CA LYS A 460 -4.79 16.65 4.30
C LYS A 460 -4.47 17.02 2.86
N LYS A 461 -5.25 17.92 2.24
CA LYS A 461 -4.98 18.47 0.90
C LYS A 461 -3.62 19.18 0.86
N LEU A 462 -3.34 20.07 1.82
CA LEU A 462 -2.06 20.78 1.92
C LEU A 462 -0.88 19.81 2.15
N GLU A 463 -1.03 18.79 2.99
CA GLU A 463 -0.02 17.75 3.19
C GLU A 463 0.27 16.97 1.91
N TYR A 464 -0.75 16.67 1.11
CA TYR A 464 -0.59 16.03 -0.20
C TYR A 464 0.16 16.93 -1.17
N GLN A 465 -0.22 18.21 -1.27
CA GLN A 465 0.46 19.22 -2.09
C GLN A 465 1.94 19.40 -1.69
N GLY A 466 2.21 19.45 -0.39
CA GLY A 466 3.56 19.61 0.16
C GLY A 466 4.52 18.46 -0.19
N THR A 467 4.00 17.36 -0.74
CA THR A 467 4.76 16.17 -1.12
C THR A 467 4.69 15.87 -2.64
N TYR A 468 4.21 16.81 -3.46
CA TYR A 468 4.15 16.65 -4.92
C TYR A 468 5.50 16.29 -5.55
N VAL A 469 6.53 17.12 -5.30
CA VAL A 469 7.89 16.88 -5.82
C VAL A 469 8.47 15.59 -5.23
N ASP A 470 8.27 15.34 -3.94
CA ASP A 470 8.79 14.14 -3.30
C ASP A 470 8.28 12.86 -3.99
N ARG A 471 6.96 12.77 -4.24
CA ARG A 471 6.38 11.60 -4.91
C ARG A 471 6.77 11.52 -6.39
N ALA A 472 6.70 12.64 -7.12
CA ALA A 472 6.97 12.67 -8.55
C ALA A 472 8.44 12.35 -8.87
N VAL A 473 9.38 12.96 -8.14
CA VAL A 473 10.82 12.68 -8.32
C VAL A 473 11.17 11.27 -7.88
N THR A 474 10.59 10.76 -6.79
CA THR A 474 10.82 9.36 -6.39
C THR A 474 10.39 8.40 -7.50
N ALA A 475 9.20 8.61 -8.10
CA ALA A 475 8.69 7.76 -9.17
C ALA A 475 9.54 7.85 -10.44
N ALA A 476 9.87 9.07 -10.86
CA ALA A 476 10.71 9.30 -12.03
C ALA A 476 12.11 8.73 -11.84
N LEU A 477 12.70 8.85 -10.64
CA LEU A 477 14.04 8.37 -10.33
C LEU A 477 14.09 6.84 -10.29
N ASP A 478 13.14 6.19 -9.60
CA ASP A 478 12.98 4.73 -9.59
C ASP A 478 12.86 4.18 -11.02
N PHE A 479 11.96 4.75 -11.82
CA PHE A 479 11.78 4.38 -13.21
C PHE A 479 13.04 4.60 -14.08
N GLU A 480 13.68 5.78 -13.96
CA GLU A 480 14.87 6.16 -14.74
C GLU A 480 16.08 5.25 -14.48
N ILE A 481 16.23 4.77 -13.25
CA ILE A 481 17.33 3.89 -12.85
C ILE A 481 17.12 2.48 -13.41
N HIS A 482 15.91 1.94 -13.28
CA HIS A 482 15.63 0.55 -13.60
C HIS A 482 15.39 0.31 -15.09
N ARG A 483 15.02 1.33 -15.87
CA ARG A 483 14.92 1.25 -17.35
C ARG A 483 16.26 1.18 -18.07
N ARG A 484 17.37 1.21 -17.34
CA ARG A 484 18.72 1.23 -17.89
C ARG A 484 19.55 0.07 -17.34
N PRO A 485 20.41 -0.53 -18.19
CA PRO A 485 21.27 -1.63 -17.77
C PRO A 485 22.44 -1.18 -16.88
N GLN A 486 22.73 0.13 -16.83
CA GLN A 486 23.89 0.69 -16.13
C GLN A 486 23.59 2.08 -15.55
N GLY A 487 24.51 2.56 -14.71
CA GLY A 487 24.45 3.87 -14.06
C GLY A 487 23.83 3.83 -12.67
N GLY A 488 24.23 4.78 -11.82
CA GLY A 488 23.79 4.88 -10.42
C GLY A 488 22.67 5.90 -10.20
N VAL A 489 22.23 6.02 -8.95
CA VAL A 489 21.17 6.94 -8.51
C VAL A 489 21.53 8.41 -8.78
N LEU A 490 22.79 8.81 -8.60
CA LEU A 490 23.24 10.18 -8.89
C LEU A 490 23.14 10.52 -10.38
N GLU A 491 23.54 9.58 -11.25
CA GLU A 491 23.51 9.76 -12.70
C GLU A 491 22.07 9.88 -13.20
N ALA A 492 21.15 9.08 -12.66
CA ALA A 492 19.73 9.18 -12.96
C ALA A 492 19.13 10.51 -12.45
N PHE A 493 19.50 10.95 -11.26
CA PHE A 493 19.08 12.25 -10.73
C PHE A 493 19.55 13.39 -11.64
N HIS A 494 20.82 13.37 -12.10
CA HIS A 494 21.35 14.38 -13.02
C HIS A 494 20.62 14.40 -14.37
N ARG A 495 20.27 13.24 -14.94
CA ARG A 495 19.47 13.20 -16.17
C ARG A 495 18.08 13.79 -16.00
N LEU A 496 17.43 13.55 -14.87
CA LEU A 496 16.13 14.18 -14.57
C LEU A 496 16.30 15.69 -14.35
N ASP A 497 17.39 16.11 -13.72
CA ASP A 497 17.72 17.53 -13.52
C ASP A 497 18.00 18.27 -14.84
N GLU A 498 18.73 17.65 -15.77
CA GLU A 498 18.96 18.21 -17.10
C GLU A 498 17.65 18.43 -17.88
N ARG A 499 16.65 17.56 -17.67
CA ARG A 499 15.36 17.60 -18.37
C ARG A 499 14.35 18.54 -17.72
N PHE A 500 14.28 18.55 -16.39
CA PHE A 500 13.19 19.19 -15.63
C PHE A 500 13.67 20.25 -14.63
N GLY A 501 14.97 20.38 -14.39
CA GLY A 501 15.54 21.34 -13.44
C GLY A 501 15.19 21.06 -11.98
N ILE A 502 15.05 19.78 -11.59
CA ILE A 502 14.59 19.35 -10.26
C ILE A 502 15.52 19.81 -9.12
N SER A 503 16.79 20.11 -9.40
CA SER A 503 17.75 20.63 -8.41
C SER A 503 17.38 21.99 -7.81
N ARG A 504 16.45 22.71 -8.45
CA ARG A 504 15.87 23.95 -7.90
C ARG A 504 14.91 23.67 -6.74
N HIS A 505 14.36 22.46 -6.67
CA HIS A 505 13.30 22.07 -5.76
C HIS A 505 13.76 21.05 -4.72
N CYS A 506 14.68 20.14 -5.08
CA CYS A 506 15.11 19.05 -4.23
C CYS A 506 16.59 18.65 -4.45
N SER A 507 17.09 17.78 -3.57
CA SER A 507 18.43 17.19 -3.63
C SER A 507 18.34 15.67 -3.66
N VAL A 508 19.33 14.99 -4.26
CA VAL A 508 19.37 13.51 -4.27
C VAL A 508 19.24 12.90 -2.86
N GLY A 509 19.82 13.56 -1.84
CA GLY A 509 19.77 13.10 -0.46
C GLY A 509 18.36 13.07 0.15
N ASP A 510 17.38 13.75 -0.45
CA ASP A 510 15.97 13.67 -0.05
C ASP A 510 15.37 12.29 -0.40
N PHE A 511 15.93 11.57 -1.37
CA PHE A 511 15.33 10.38 -1.97
C PHE A 511 16.00 9.04 -1.61
N LEU A 512 17.27 9.05 -1.21
CA LEU A 512 18.06 7.83 -1.01
C LEU A 512 17.43 6.83 -0.02
N THR A 513 16.74 7.33 1.01
CA THR A 513 16.07 6.46 2.00
C THR A 513 14.97 5.61 1.38
N TYR A 514 14.27 6.10 0.33
CA TYR A 514 13.17 5.39 -0.31
C TYR A 514 13.61 4.10 -0.98
N PHE A 515 14.84 4.02 -1.50
CA PHE A 515 15.40 2.79 -2.09
C PHE A 515 15.59 1.66 -1.07
N THR A 516 15.51 1.95 0.23
CA THR A 516 15.52 0.92 1.29
C THR A 516 14.12 0.40 1.63
N TRP A 517 13.07 1.03 1.10
CA TRP A 517 11.68 0.67 1.41
C TRP A 517 11.30 -0.66 0.76
N PRO A 518 10.48 -1.50 1.43
CA PRO A 518 10.11 -2.80 0.91
C PRO A 518 9.52 -2.77 -0.50
N MET A 519 8.72 -1.76 -0.83
CA MET A 519 7.97 -1.71 -2.09
C MET A 519 8.85 -1.35 -3.30
N LEU A 520 9.84 -0.42 -3.19
CA LEU A 520 10.84 -0.19 -4.26
C LEU A 520 11.79 -1.40 -4.44
N ARG A 521 11.91 -2.25 -3.41
CA ARG A 521 12.68 -3.50 -3.53
C ARG A 521 11.88 -4.65 -4.12
N ALA A 522 10.58 -4.73 -3.79
CA ALA A 522 9.69 -5.78 -4.25
C ALA A 522 9.30 -5.60 -5.73
N ASN A 523 9.14 -4.34 -6.18
CA ASN A 523 8.81 -3.99 -7.56
C ASN A 523 9.65 -2.79 -8.04
N PRO A 524 10.97 -2.97 -8.27
CA PRO A 524 11.86 -1.89 -8.72
C PRO A 524 11.40 -1.28 -10.04
N GLY A 525 11.28 0.05 -10.09
CA GLY A 525 10.77 0.79 -11.24
C GLY A 525 9.25 0.95 -11.28
N ALA A 526 8.52 0.43 -10.28
CA ALA A 526 7.06 0.50 -10.22
C ALA A 526 6.51 1.57 -9.26
N TYR A 527 7.32 2.47 -8.69
CA TYR A 527 6.78 3.51 -7.79
C TYR A 527 5.78 4.45 -8.50
N PHE A 528 5.79 4.51 -9.83
CA PHE A 528 4.79 5.23 -10.63
C PHE A 528 3.35 4.79 -10.38
N THR A 529 3.14 3.56 -9.89
CA THR A 529 1.79 2.99 -9.72
C THR A 529 0.98 3.74 -8.66
N TYR A 530 1.63 4.34 -7.65
CA TYR A 530 0.96 5.23 -6.70
C TYR A 530 0.46 6.51 -7.36
N LEU A 531 1.24 7.09 -8.28
CA LEU A 531 0.85 8.30 -9.00
C LEU A 531 -0.25 7.98 -10.02
N TRP A 532 -0.14 6.83 -10.69
CA TRP A 532 -1.15 6.29 -11.58
C TRP A 532 -2.47 6.09 -10.85
N GLY A 533 -2.43 5.38 -9.72
CA GLY A 533 -3.58 5.17 -8.86
C GLY A 533 -4.19 6.48 -8.38
N ALA A 534 -3.38 7.46 -7.97
CA ALA A 534 -3.86 8.76 -7.54
C ALA A 534 -4.59 9.53 -8.66
N ALA A 535 -4.07 9.48 -9.89
CA ALA A 535 -4.71 10.10 -11.05
C ALA A 535 -6.00 9.37 -11.43
N GLN A 536 -5.92 8.05 -11.68
CA GLN A 536 -7.05 7.24 -12.11
C GLN A 536 -8.19 7.25 -11.09
N SER A 537 -7.89 7.11 -9.79
CA SER A 537 -8.91 7.16 -8.75
C SER A 537 -9.56 8.54 -8.61
N ALA A 538 -8.84 9.64 -8.92
CA ALA A 538 -9.43 10.97 -8.97
C ALA A 538 -10.40 11.11 -10.15
N GLU A 539 -10.03 10.64 -11.34
CA GLU A 539 -10.93 10.60 -12.50
C GLU A 539 -12.19 9.79 -12.20
N MET A 540 -12.01 8.60 -11.64
CA MET A 540 -13.11 7.72 -11.24
C MET A 540 -14.00 8.34 -10.16
N PHE A 541 -13.45 9.20 -9.30
CA PHE A 541 -14.21 9.83 -8.22
C PHE A 541 -14.90 11.14 -8.65
N ALA A 542 -14.39 11.83 -9.68
CA ALA A 542 -14.86 13.15 -10.09
C ALA A 542 -16.40 13.24 -10.33
N PRO A 543 -17.06 12.27 -10.99
CA PRO A 543 -18.51 12.31 -11.17
C PRO A 543 -19.31 12.21 -9.86
N TYR A 544 -18.69 11.64 -8.82
CA TYR A 544 -19.32 11.38 -7.52
C TYR A 544 -18.98 12.44 -6.47
N GLN A 545 -18.04 13.35 -6.74
CA GLN A 545 -17.51 14.30 -5.74
C GLN A 545 -18.58 15.21 -5.11
N ARG A 546 -19.72 15.41 -5.79
CA ARG A 546 -20.85 16.20 -5.30
C ARG A 546 -22.20 15.47 -5.45
N LEU A 547 -22.17 14.19 -5.81
CA LEU A 547 -23.38 13.41 -6.03
C LEU A 547 -23.88 12.85 -4.69
N PRO A 548 -25.14 13.07 -4.29
CA PRO A 548 -25.70 12.44 -3.09
C PRO A 548 -25.52 10.92 -3.13
N LEU A 549 -25.22 10.31 -1.99
CA LEU A 549 -24.86 8.88 -1.93
C LEU A 549 -26.01 7.99 -2.46
N GLU A 550 -27.25 8.39 -2.24
CA GLU A 550 -28.46 7.73 -2.74
C GLU A 550 -28.63 7.78 -4.26
N GLU A 551 -27.98 8.72 -4.95
CA GLU A 551 -28.05 8.89 -6.41
C GLU A 551 -26.92 8.16 -7.14
N VAL A 552 -25.85 7.76 -6.43
CA VAL A 552 -24.72 7.00 -6.98
C VAL A 552 -25.14 5.78 -7.80
N PRO A 553 -26.09 4.91 -7.35
CA PRO A 553 -26.48 3.73 -8.10
C PRO A 553 -27.11 4.04 -9.47
N ALA A 554 -27.69 5.24 -9.64
CA ALA A 554 -28.31 5.66 -10.89
C ALA A 554 -27.31 6.24 -11.90
N HIS A 555 -26.03 6.42 -11.51
CA HIS A 555 -25.02 6.97 -12.39
C HIS A 555 -24.68 5.99 -13.52
N PRO A 556 -24.83 6.37 -14.80
CA PRO A 556 -24.80 5.44 -15.93
C PRO A 556 -23.45 4.73 -16.11
N GLU A 557 -22.35 5.40 -15.77
CA GLU A 557 -21.00 4.88 -15.95
C GLU A 557 -20.47 4.08 -14.74
N LEU A 558 -21.24 4.00 -13.64
CA LEU A 558 -20.78 3.34 -12.41
C LEU A 558 -20.26 1.91 -12.65
N PRO A 559 -20.95 1.00 -13.37
CA PRO A 559 -20.43 -0.35 -13.58
C PRO A 559 -19.16 -0.41 -14.44
N SER A 560 -19.07 0.44 -15.48
CA SER A 560 -17.93 0.45 -16.40
C SER A 560 -16.67 1.03 -15.77
N SER A 561 -16.79 2.04 -14.90
CA SER A 561 -15.65 2.74 -14.29
C SER A 561 -14.73 1.83 -13.47
N PHE A 562 -15.26 0.73 -12.92
CA PHE A 562 -14.49 -0.20 -12.07
C PHE A 562 -14.16 -1.53 -12.75
N THR A 563 -14.52 -1.72 -14.02
CA THR A 563 -14.34 -3.01 -14.70
C THR A 563 -12.86 -3.45 -14.65
N ALA A 564 -11.93 -2.52 -14.92
CA ALA A 564 -10.49 -2.79 -14.87
C ALA A 564 -9.95 -3.13 -13.47
N CYS A 565 -10.68 -2.79 -12.40
CA CYS A 565 -10.30 -3.14 -11.01
C CYS A 565 -10.64 -4.60 -10.69
N PHE A 566 -11.64 -5.20 -11.35
CA PHE A 566 -12.16 -6.52 -11.02
C PHE A 566 -11.84 -7.59 -12.06
N ASP A 567 -11.59 -7.16 -13.29
CA ASP A 567 -11.25 -8.01 -14.42
C ASP A 567 -9.79 -7.82 -14.83
N TYR A 568 -9.00 -8.88 -14.61
CA TYR A 568 -7.59 -8.94 -14.96
C TYR A 568 -7.33 -8.76 -16.45
N ASP A 569 -8.24 -9.26 -17.31
CA ASP A 569 -8.04 -9.30 -18.75
C ASP A 569 -8.44 -7.97 -19.43
N THR A 570 -9.14 -7.09 -18.72
CA THR A 570 -9.42 -5.73 -19.19
C THR A 570 -8.09 -4.97 -19.36
N PRO A 571 -7.83 -4.26 -20.47
CA PRO A 571 -6.60 -3.48 -20.65
C PRO A 571 -6.51 -2.27 -19.70
N SER A 572 -5.29 -1.88 -19.36
CA SER A 572 -5.04 -0.65 -18.61
C SER A 572 -5.10 0.54 -19.57
N GLN A 573 -5.73 1.63 -19.13
CA GLN A 573 -5.73 2.90 -19.85
C GLN A 573 -4.90 3.91 -19.07
N GLU A 574 -4.18 4.76 -19.79
CA GLU A 574 -3.41 5.83 -19.15
C GLU A 574 -4.37 6.90 -18.59
N PRO A 575 -4.32 7.22 -17.29
CA PRO A 575 -5.15 8.26 -16.69
C PRO A 575 -4.65 9.65 -17.05
N ASP A 576 -5.55 10.64 -17.02
CA ASP A 576 -5.19 12.04 -16.96
C ASP A 576 -4.51 12.35 -15.63
N CYS A 577 -3.19 12.57 -15.68
CA CYS A 577 -2.41 12.94 -14.51
C CYS A 577 -2.95 14.20 -13.80
N THR A 578 -3.63 15.11 -14.51
CA THR A 578 -4.13 16.36 -13.93
C THR A 578 -5.28 16.13 -12.95
N ALA A 579 -6.00 15.01 -13.04
CA ALA A 579 -7.13 14.72 -12.16
C ALA A 579 -6.73 14.66 -10.67
N ALA A 580 -5.56 14.10 -10.36
CA ALA A 580 -5.04 14.08 -8.99
C ALA A 580 -4.82 15.50 -8.47
N PHE A 581 -4.22 16.38 -9.28
CA PHE A 581 -3.98 17.77 -8.91
C PHE A 581 -5.29 18.53 -8.76
N ALA A 582 -6.22 18.37 -9.70
CA ALA A 582 -7.54 18.98 -9.62
C ALA A 582 -8.26 18.63 -8.30
N PHE A 583 -8.21 17.37 -7.85
CA PHE A 583 -8.82 16.97 -6.59
C PHE A 583 -8.20 17.64 -5.35
N TYR A 584 -6.87 17.71 -5.28
CA TYR A 584 -6.17 18.23 -4.10
C TYR A 584 -5.98 19.75 -4.12
N ASP A 585 -5.98 20.38 -5.30
CA ASP A 585 -5.86 21.83 -5.50
C ASP A 585 -7.23 22.54 -5.50
N ASP A 586 -8.33 21.79 -5.56
CA ASP A 586 -9.67 22.36 -5.48
C ASP A 586 -9.93 23.02 -4.12
N ASP A 587 -10.01 24.35 -4.16
CA ASP A 587 -10.35 25.25 -3.05
C ASP A 587 -11.87 25.50 -2.95
N SER A 588 -12.73 24.86 -3.75
CA SER A 588 -14.19 25.10 -3.71
C SER A 588 -14.85 24.71 -2.37
N ASP A 589 -14.20 23.88 -1.55
CA ASP A 589 -14.61 23.61 -0.17
C ASP A 589 -14.46 24.84 0.77
N GLN A 590 -13.86 25.94 0.29
CA GLN A 590 -13.74 27.20 1.04
C GLN A 590 -15.05 28.01 1.10
N GLU A 591 -16.02 27.78 0.22
CA GLU A 591 -17.25 28.59 0.15
C GLU A 591 -18.42 28.06 1.00
N VAL A 592 -18.37 26.83 1.50
CA VAL A 592 -19.47 26.22 2.29
C VAL A 592 -19.49 26.69 3.76
N GLY A 593 -18.65 27.67 4.12
CA GLY A 593 -18.51 28.21 5.49
C GLY A 593 -19.15 29.57 5.73
N VAL A 594 -19.83 30.18 4.76
CA VAL A 594 -20.51 31.48 4.92
C VAL A 594 -21.91 31.43 4.31
N ALA A 595 -22.82 30.71 4.98
CA ALA A 595 -24.26 30.95 4.90
C ALA A 595 -24.95 30.44 6.17
#